data_AF-A0A6A0I167-F1
#
_entry.id   AF-A0A6A0I167-F1
#
_cell.length_a   1.000
_cell.length_b   1.000
_cell.length_c   1.000
_cell.angle_alpha   90.00
_cell.angle_beta   90.00
_cell.angle_gamma   90.00
#
_symmetry.space_group_name_H-M   'P 1'
#
loop_
_entity.id
_entity.type
_entity.pdbx_description
1 polymer ?
#
loop_
_entity_poly.entity_id
_entity_poly.type
_entity_poly.pdbx_seq_one_letter_code
_entity_poly.pdbx_strand_id
1 'polypeptide(L)'
;MEGLSPALTAELAALEKLNDGALWRVMLDQVPAEQQRKLQRLLQKSKRAKLTEAERAALAALQHDADRVMLRKARAAVLLRFRGKRLPTLAEMRKHARGKTK
;
A
#
# COMPACT_ATOMS: atom_id res chain seq x y z
N MET A 1 1.49 -16.96 9.67
CA MET A 1 1.94 -15.63 9.17
C MET A 1 3.39 -15.44 9.62
N GLU A 2 4.31 -16.24 9.07
CA GLU A 2 5.74 -16.10 9.31
C GLU A 2 6.34 -15.28 8.17
N GLY A 3 7.15 -14.27 8.50
CA GLY A 3 7.81 -13.39 7.53
C GLY A 3 7.44 -11.90 7.58
N LEU A 4 6.48 -11.50 8.42
CA LEU A 4 6.20 -10.07 8.66
C LEU A 4 7.02 -9.57 9.85
N SER A 5 7.65 -8.39 9.70
CA SER A 5 8.31 -7.72 10.82
C SER A 5 7.31 -7.51 11.97
N PRO A 6 7.70 -7.69 13.25
CA PRO A 6 6.81 -7.49 14.40
C PRO A 6 6.19 -6.09 14.42
N ALA A 7 6.90 -5.07 13.92
CA ALA A 7 6.37 -3.72 13.78
C ALA A 7 5.17 -3.65 12.81
N LEU A 8 5.24 -4.40 11.70
CA LEU A 8 4.16 -4.46 10.72
C LEU A 8 2.96 -5.23 11.26
N THR A 9 3.18 -6.32 11.98
CA THR A 9 2.09 -7.07 12.64
C THR A 9 1.36 -6.20 13.67
N ALA A 10 2.09 -5.44 14.49
CA ALA A 10 1.50 -4.51 15.46
C ALA A 10 0.69 -3.40 14.77
N GLU A 11 1.19 -2.86 13.66
CA GLU A 11 0.47 -1.88 12.85
C GLU A 11 -0.81 -2.45 12.26
N LEU A 12 -0.79 -3.68 11.73
CA LEU A 12 -1.98 -4.33 11.19
C LEU A 12 -3.01 -4.64 12.28
N ALA A 13 -2.57 -5.02 13.48
CA ALA A 13 -3.45 -5.22 14.63
C ALA A 13 -4.08 -3.90 15.10
N ALA A 14 -3.35 -2.78 15.02
CA ALA A 14 -3.89 -1.47 15.36
C ALA A 14 -5.05 -1.05 14.42
N LEU A 15 -5.04 -1.50 13.16
CA LEU A 15 -6.15 -1.26 12.23
C LEU A 15 -7.48 -1.84 12.72
N GLU A 16 -7.47 -2.95 13.46
CA GLU A 16 -8.68 -3.60 13.97
C GLU A 16 -9.47 -2.70 14.93
N LYS A 17 -8.76 -1.81 15.63
CA LYS A 17 -9.33 -0.86 16.58
C LYS A 17 -9.92 0.38 15.90
N LEU A 18 -9.69 0.57 14.60
CA LEU A 18 -10.20 1.72 13.86
C LEU A 18 -11.69 1.57 13.54
N ASN A 19 -12.39 2.70 13.49
CA ASN A 19 -13.77 2.74 12.99
C ASN A 19 -13.81 2.60 11.46
N ASP A 20 -15.00 2.36 10.92
CA ASP A 20 -15.17 2.10 9.49
C ASP A 20 -14.66 3.26 8.63
N GLY A 21 -14.95 4.51 9.02
CA GLY A 21 -14.49 5.70 8.28
C GLY A 21 -12.96 5.79 8.19
N ALA A 22 -12.26 5.45 9.26
CA ALA A 22 -10.80 5.39 9.28
C ALA A 22 -10.27 4.22 8.45
N LEU A 23 -10.90 3.04 8.52
CA LEU A 23 -10.56 1.91 7.65
C LEU A 23 -10.75 2.24 6.16
N TRP A 24 -11.81 2.98 5.81
CA TRP A 24 -12.04 3.47 4.45
C TRP A 24 -10.92 4.39 3.98
N ARG A 25 -10.43 5.30 4.83
CA ARG A 25 -9.28 6.15 4.47
C ARG A 25 -8.02 5.33 4.24
N VAL A 26 -7.74 4.34 5.09
CA VAL A 26 -6.59 3.43 4.93
C VAL A 26 -6.73 2.63 3.64
N MET A 27 -7.92 2.11 3.32
CA MET A 27 -8.16 1.35 2.10
C MET A 27 -8.02 2.22 0.83
N LEU A 28 -8.34 3.51 0.92
CA LEU A 28 -8.21 4.47 -0.17
C LEU A 28 -6.83 5.14 -0.21
N ASP A 29 -5.94 4.81 0.72
CA ASP A 29 -4.60 5.38 0.78
C ASP A 29 -3.79 4.99 -0.46
N GLN A 30 -2.88 5.88 -0.86
CA GLN A 30 -2.09 5.72 -2.08
C GLN A 30 -0.63 5.89 -1.75
N VAL A 31 0.20 5.03 -2.36
CA VAL A 31 1.65 5.26 -2.38
C VAL A 31 1.89 6.61 -3.06
N PRO A 32 2.69 7.51 -2.46
CA PRO A 32 2.98 8.81 -3.05
C PRO A 32 3.46 8.69 -4.50
N ALA A 33 2.99 9.58 -5.37
CA ALA A 33 3.28 9.51 -6.80
C ALA A 33 4.79 9.58 -7.10
N GLU A 34 5.55 10.35 -6.32
CA GLU A 34 7.02 10.39 -6.38
C GLU A 34 7.66 9.03 -6.10
N GLN A 35 7.15 8.32 -5.10
CA GLN A 35 7.66 7.02 -4.69
C GLN A 35 7.34 5.95 -5.74
N GLN A 36 6.14 5.98 -6.33
CA GLN A 36 5.78 5.15 -7.48
C GLN A 36 6.66 5.42 -8.71
N ARG A 37 6.90 6.70 -9.05
CA ARG A 37 7.79 7.07 -10.16
C ARG A 37 9.21 6.56 -9.93
N LYS A 38 9.74 6.72 -8.71
CA LYS A 38 11.09 6.26 -8.34
C LYS A 38 11.19 4.73 -8.42
N LEU A 39 10.20 4.02 -7.89
CA LEU A 39 10.11 2.57 -7.98
C LEU A 39 10.08 2.09 -9.43
N GLN A 40 9.25 2.71 -10.28
CA GLN A 40 9.15 2.36 -11.71
C GLN A 40 10.48 2.58 -12.45
N ARG A 41 11.17 3.71 -12.21
CA ARG A 41 12.49 3.98 -12.80
C ARG A 41 13.53 2.92 -12.41
N LEU A 42 13.61 2.60 -11.11
CA LEU A 42 14.57 1.61 -10.61
C LEU A 42 14.25 0.18 -11.10
N LEU A 43 12.97 -0.18 -11.20
CA LEU A 43 12.55 -1.45 -11.80
C LEU A 43 12.95 -1.55 -13.28
N GLN A 44 12.76 -0.49 -14.05
CA GLN A 44 13.18 -0.45 -15.46
C GLN A 44 14.72 -0.55 -15.59
N LYS A 45 15.46 0.08 -14.68
CA LYS A 45 16.93 -0.04 -14.62
C LYS A 45 17.39 -1.44 -14.19
N SER A 46 16.66 -2.08 -13.28
CA SER A 46 16.89 -3.45 -12.81
C SER A 46 16.83 -4.47 -13.94
N LYS A 47 15.79 -4.37 -14.78
CA LYS A 47 15.61 -5.24 -15.96
C LYS A 47 16.76 -5.18 -16.96
N ARG A 48 17.54 -4.09 -16.94
CA ARG A 48 18.70 -3.87 -17.81
C ARG A 48 20.02 -4.27 -17.13
N ALA A 49 19.98 -4.89 -15.94
CA ALA A 49 21.12 -5.29 -15.11
C ALA A 49 22.08 -4.16 -14.70
N LYS A 50 21.63 -2.90 -14.70
CA LYS A 50 22.47 -1.70 -14.46
C LYS A 50 22.32 -1.08 -13.06
N LEU A 51 21.80 -1.83 -12.08
CA LEU A 51 21.66 -1.29 -10.72
C LEU A 51 22.95 -1.45 -9.91
N THR A 52 23.43 -0.31 -9.41
CA THR A 52 24.45 -0.27 -8.34
C THR A 52 23.89 -0.85 -7.04
N GLU A 53 24.74 -1.25 -6.10
CA GLU A 53 24.30 -1.76 -4.79
C GLU A 53 23.42 -0.75 -4.04
N ALA A 54 23.78 0.54 -4.08
CA ALA A 54 22.97 1.61 -3.49
C ALA A 54 21.56 1.69 -4.10
N GLU A 55 21.44 1.50 -5.41
CA GLU A 55 20.15 1.50 -6.08
C GLU A 55 19.35 0.22 -5.83
N ARG A 56 20.00 -0.92 -5.62
CA ARG A 56 19.34 -2.17 -5.20
C ARG A 56 18.78 -2.03 -3.80
N ALA A 57 19.54 -1.46 -2.86
CA ALA A 57 19.07 -1.17 -1.51
C ALA A 57 17.89 -0.19 -1.54
N ALA A 58 17.99 0.89 -2.33
CA ALA A 58 16.88 1.83 -2.51
C ALA A 58 15.64 1.17 -3.13
N LEU A 59 15.82 0.28 -4.11
CA LEU A 59 14.72 -0.47 -4.73
C LEU A 59 14.03 -1.38 -3.72
N ALA A 60 14.80 -2.13 -2.92
CA ALA A 60 14.27 -3.01 -1.87
C ALA A 60 13.47 -2.21 -0.82
N ALA A 61 13.98 -1.06 -0.37
CA ALA A 61 13.27 -0.18 0.55
C ALA A 61 11.94 0.33 -0.05
N LEU A 62 11.96 0.78 -1.31
CA LEU A 62 10.76 1.25 -2.01
C LEU A 62 9.72 0.14 -2.21
N GLN A 63 10.17 -1.09 -2.47
CA GLN A 63 9.29 -2.26 -2.58
C GLN A 63 8.65 -2.56 -1.22
N HIS A 64 9.46 -2.61 -0.16
CA HIS A 64 8.96 -2.86 1.20
C HIS A 64 7.93 -1.80 1.64
N ASP A 65 8.16 -0.53 1.34
CA ASP A 65 7.20 0.53 1.62
C ASP A 65 5.89 0.37 0.84
N ALA A 66 5.99 0.01 -0.45
CA ALA A 66 4.83 -0.25 -1.28
C ALA A 66 4.02 -1.47 -0.78
N ASP A 67 4.71 -2.54 -0.41
CA ASP A 67 4.11 -3.77 0.13
C ASP A 67 3.41 -3.48 1.45
N ARG A 68 4.03 -2.68 2.33
CA ARG A 68 3.43 -2.24 3.58
C ARG A 68 2.12 -1.48 3.34
N VAL A 69 2.09 -0.56 2.38
CA VAL A 69 0.85 0.15 2.00
C VAL A 69 -0.20 -0.83 1.46
N MET A 70 0.19 -1.77 0.59
CA MET A 70 -0.73 -2.80 0.08
C MET A 70 -1.32 -3.68 1.18
N LEU A 71 -0.50 -4.14 2.13
CA LEU A 71 -0.94 -4.99 3.23
C LEU A 71 -1.93 -4.27 4.15
N ARG A 72 -1.67 -2.99 4.47
CA ARG A 72 -2.60 -2.16 5.25
C ARG A 72 -3.95 -2.02 4.55
N LYS A 73 -3.94 -1.78 3.23
CA LYS A 73 -5.16 -1.68 2.42
C LYS A 73 -5.93 -2.99 2.39
N ALA A 74 -5.23 -4.11 2.20
CA ALA A 74 -5.83 -5.42 2.21
C ALA A 74 -6.46 -5.74 3.57
N ARG A 75 -5.76 -5.47 4.68
CA ARG A 75 -6.29 -5.68 6.03
C ARG A 75 -7.51 -4.81 6.28
N ALA A 76 -7.48 -3.53 5.88
CA ALA A 76 -8.63 -2.64 6.02
C ALA A 76 -9.84 -3.12 5.21
N ALA A 77 -9.64 -3.59 3.98
CA ALA A 77 -10.71 -4.15 3.16
C ALA A 77 -11.31 -5.42 3.79
N VAL A 78 -10.47 -6.32 4.31
CA VAL A 78 -10.93 -7.51 5.03
C VAL A 78 -11.77 -7.14 6.25
N LEU A 79 -11.31 -6.18 7.06
CA LEU A 79 -12.04 -5.71 8.25
C LEU A 79 -13.39 -5.07 7.88
N LEU A 80 -13.42 -4.23 6.85
CA LEU A 80 -14.66 -3.61 6.35
C LEU A 80 -15.65 -4.67 5.88
N ARG A 81 -15.18 -5.70 5.17
CA ARG A 81 -16.02 -6.83 4.73
C ARG A 81 -16.56 -7.65 5.91
N PHE A 82 -15.73 -7.93 6.91
CA PHE A 82 -16.17 -8.61 8.14
C PHE A 82 -17.22 -7.82 8.92
N ARG A 83 -17.19 -6.48 8.83
CA ARG A 83 -18.20 -5.59 9.43
C ARG A 83 -19.44 -5.39 8.55
N GLY A 84 -19.59 -6.18 7.49
CA GLY A 84 -20.75 -6.12 6.59
C GLY A 84 -20.75 -4.93 5.62
N LYS A 85 -19.63 -4.23 5.44
CA LYS A 85 -19.55 -3.13 4.47
C LYS A 85 -19.30 -3.68 3.06
N ARG A 86 -19.99 -3.10 2.08
CA ARG A 86 -19.72 -3.36 0.66
C ARG A 86 -18.39 -2.72 0.28
N LEU A 87 -17.45 -3.54 -0.16
CA LEU A 87 -16.21 -3.06 -0.76
C LEU A 87 -16.48 -2.48 -2.15
N PRO A 88 -15.87 -1.34 -2.49
CA PRO A 88 -16.02 -0.74 -3.80
C PRO A 88 -15.26 -1.59 -4.82
N THR A 89 -15.78 -1.65 -6.03
CA THR A 89 -15.06 -2.21 -7.17
C THR A 89 -13.83 -1.37 -7.50
N LEU A 90 -12.86 -1.95 -8.22
CA LEU A 90 -11.68 -1.22 -8.68
C LEU A 90 -12.04 0.03 -9.50
N ALA A 91 -13.14 -0.03 -10.26
CA ALA A 91 -13.66 1.11 -11.02
C ALA A 91 -14.14 2.25 -10.10
N GLU A 92 -14.85 1.93 -9.03
CA GLU A 92 -15.35 2.90 -8.04
C GLU A 92 -14.21 3.52 -7.21
N MET A 93 -13.19 2.72 -6.86
CA MET A 93 -11.97 3.21 -6.22
C MET A 93 -11.21 4.21 -7.11
N ARG A 94 -11.10 3.93 -8.42
CA ARG A 94 -10.47 4.85 -9.39
C ARG A 94 -11.24 6.16 -9.56
N LYS A 95 -12.56 6.18 -9.31
CA LYS A 95 -13.35 7.42 -9.28
C LYS A 95 -13.05 8.24 -8.02
N HIS A 96 -12.99 7.59 -6.86
CA HIS A 96 -12.64 8.26 -5.59
C HIS A 96 -11.21 8.80 -5.58
N ALA A 97 -10.26 8.09 -6.18
CA ALA A 97 -8.86 8.52 -6.32
C ALA A 97 -8.71 9.80 -7.17
N ARG A 98 -9.60 10.02 -8.16
CA ARG A 98 -9.56 11.17 -9.07
C ARG A 98 -10.36 12.39 -8.57
N GLY A 99 -11.14 12.23 -7.50
CA GLY A 99 -11.98 13.29 -6.95
C GLY A 99 -11.30 14.22 -5.92
N LYS A 100 -10.04 13.95 -5.54
CA LYS A 100 -9.29 14.80 -4.59
C LYS A 100 -8.42 15.89 -5.24
N THR A 101 -8.63 16.17 -6.53
CA THR A 101 -7.94 17.24 -7.29
C THR A 101 -8.82 18.47 -7.54
N LYS A 102 -9.77 18.78 -6.66
CA LYS A 102 -10.53 20.05 -6.75
C LYS A 102 -10.41 20.84 -5.46
#